data_AF-A0A432TM64-F1
#
_entry.id   AF-A0A432TM64-F1
#
_cell.length_a   1.000
_cell.length_b   1.000
_cell.length_c   1.000
_cell.angle_alpha   90.00
_cell.angle_beta   90.00
_cell.angle_gamma   90.00
#
_symmetry.space_group_name_H-M   'P 1'
#
loop_
_entity.id
_entity.type
_entity.pdbx_description
1 polymer ?
#
loop_
_entity_poly.entity_id
_entity_poly.type
_entity_poly.pdbx_seq_one_letter_code
_entity_poly.pdbx_strand_id
1 'polypeptide(L)'
;MRNSYPQAKFLLSCPSLKGCPDDQGFEVIFAGRSNAGKSSAINTLTLQNKLAKVSRTPGRTQHLVFFELDENRRLVDLPGYGYA
;
A
#
# COMPACT_ATOMS: atom_id res chain seq x y z
N MET A 1 -2.24 -23.91 -0.75
CA MET A 1 -1.86 -22.62 -1.38
C MET A 1 -0.61 -22.09 -0.69
N ARG A 2 0.44 -21.67 -1.42
CA ARG A 2 1.61 -21.01 -0.82
C ARG A 2 1.22 -19.59 -0.38
N ASN A 3 1.65 -19.19 0.81
CA ASN A 3 1.47 -17.85 1.32
C ASN A 3 2.41 -16.88 0.57
N SER A 4 1.85 -15.97 -0.23
CA SER A 4 2.59 -14.98 -1.02
C SER A 4 2.76 -13.63 -0.31
N TYR A 5 2.26 -13.47 0.92
CA TYR A 5 2.42 -12.20 1.65
C TYR A 5 3.87 -11.89 2.06
N PRO A 6 4.72 -12.86 2.49
CA PRO A 6 6.10 -12.58 2.90
C PRO A 6 7.02 -12.08 1.78
N GLN A 7 6.69 -12.36 0.52
CA GLN A 7 7.45 -11.94 -0.66
C GLN A 7 7.02 -10.57 -1.21
N ALA A 8 6.11 -9.87 -0.52
CA ALA A 8 5.62 -8.57 -0.93
C ALA A 8 6.78 -7.57 -1.14
N LYS A 9 6.73 -6.79 -2.20
CA LYS A 9 7.75 -5.75 -2.50
C LYS A 9 7.08 -4.44 -2.86
N PHE A 10 7.75 -3.34 -2.54
CA PHE A 10 7.36 -2.04 -3.05
C PHE A 10 7.44 -2.04 -4.58
N LEU A 11 6.34 -1.68 -5.24
CA LEU A 11 6.27 -1.57 -6.69
C LEU A 11 6.45 -0.10 -7.11
N LEU A 12 5.58 0.79 -6.62
CA LEU A 12 5.56 2.21 -6.98
C LEU A 12 4.67 3.02 -6.03
N SER A 13 4.85 4.34 -6.11
CA SER A 13 4.05 5.31 -5.37
C SER A 13 3.62 6.43 -6.30
N CYS A 14 2.31 6.64 -6.44
CA CYS A 14 1.74 7.56 -7.41
C CYS A 14 0.91 8.65 -6.74
N PRO A 15 1.10 9.93 -7.12
CA PRO A 15 0.32 11.03 -6.56
C PRO A 15 -1.10 11.12 -7.13
N SER A 16 -1.37 10.41 -8.24
CA SER A 16 -2.68 10.36 -8.89
C SER A 16 -2.84 9.08 -9.69
N LEU A 17 -4.09 8.73 -10.03
CA LEU A 17 -4.43 7.55 -10.83
C LEU A 17 -3.73 7.52 -12.20
N LYS A 18 -3.43 8.68 -12.79
CA LYS A 18 -2.77 8.76 -14.11
C LYS A 18 -1.37 8.15 -14.16
N GLY A 19 -0.70 8.03 -13.00
CA GLY A 19 0.62 7.41 -12.91
C GLY A 19 0.59 5.98 -12.41
N CYS A 20 -0.59 5.43 -12.07
CA CYS A 20 -0.72 4.08 -11.56
C CYS A 20 -0.50 3.04 -12.68
N PRO A 21 -0.13 1.80 -12.32
CA PRO A 21 -0.17 0.67 -13.24
C PRO A 21 -1.52 0.53 -13.90
N ASP A 22 -1.52 -0.11 -15.06
CA ASP A 22 -2.74 -0.59 -15.67
C ASP A 22 -3.48 -1.51 -14.69
N ASP A 23 -4.81 -1.37 -14.64
CA ASP A 23 -5.68 -2.19 -13.81
C ASP A 23 -5.75 -3.62 -14.37
N GLN A 24 -4.75 -4.43 -14.02
CA GLN A 24 -4.60 -5.82 -14.42
C GLN A 24 -4.36 -6.72 -13.22
N GLY A 25 -5.01 -7.88 -13.20
CA GLY A 25 -4.90 -8.85 -12.11
C GLY A 25 -5.85 -8.53 -10.94
N PHE A 26 -5.39 -8.78 -9.71
CA PHE A 26 -6.17 -8.59 -8.50
C PHE A 26 -5.48 -7.64 -7.53
N GLU A 27 -6.23 -6.66 -7.04
CA GLU A 27 -5.75 -5.68 -6.05
C GLU A 27 -6.56 -5.75 -4.76
N VAL A 28 -5.86 -5.78 -3.62
CA VAL A 28 -6.47 -5.62 -2.30
C VAL A 28 -6.13 -4.24 -1.76
N ILE A 29 -7.16 -3.44 -1.56
CA ILE A 29 -7.05 -2.04 -1.16
C ILE A 29 -7.17 -1.90 0.37
N PHE A 30 -6.22 -1.18 0.97
CA PHE A 30 -6.28 -0.73 2.36
C PHE A 30 -6.74 0.72 2.40
N ALA A 31 -7.96 0.92 2.89
CA ALA A 31 -8.55 2.24 3.12
C ALA A 31 -8.83 2.44 4.60
N GLY A 32 -8.62 3.65 5.10
CA GLY A 32 -8.82 3.97 6.51
C GLY A 32 -8.26 5.32 6.91
N ARG A 33 -8.82 5.92 7.95
CA ARG A 33 -8.46 7.26 8.45
C ARG A 33 -6.98 7.41 8.83
N SER A 34 -6.40 6.41 9.49
CA SER A 34 -5.02 6.47 9.99
C SER A 34 -4.03 5.84 9.02
N ASN A 35 -3.02 6.59 8.57
CA ASN A 35 -1.90 6.03 7.80
C ASN A 35 -1.09 5.05 8.64
N ALA A 36 -0.83 5.38 9.91
CA ALA A 36 -0.12 4.49 10.82
C ALA A 36 -0.81 3.13 10.98
N GLY A 37 -2.15 3.11 11.09
CA GLY A 37 -2.92 1.87 11.20
C GLY A 37 -2.84 1.00 9.95
N LYS A 38 -3.02 1.61 8.76
CA LYS A 38 -2.92 0.89 7.47
C LYS A 38 -1.52 0.33 7.25
N SER A 39 -0.48 1.14 7.40
CA SER A 39 0.90 0.69 7.21
C SER A 39 1.29 -0.38 8.23
N SER A 40 0.80 -0.31 9.47
CA SER A 40 1.02 -1.38 10.46
C SER A 40 0.33 -2.67 10.04
N ALA A 41 -0.92 -2.61 9.57
CA ALA A 41 -1.63 -3.80 9.11
C ALA A 41 -0.93 -4.47 7.92
N ILE A 42 -0.46 -3.68 6.95
CA ILE A 42 0.31 -4.18 5.81
C ILE A 42 1.59 -4.86 6.28
N ASN A 43 2.38 -4.21 7.15
CA ASN A 43 3.62 -4.77 7.67
C ASN A 43 3.39 -6.08 8.45
N THR A 44 2.32 -6.16 9.23
CA THR A 44 1.94 -7.39 9.96
C THR A 44 1.50 -8.50 9.00
N LEU A 45 0.66 -8.20 8.01
CA LEU A 45 0.19 -9.17 7.01
C LEU A 45 1.34 -9.74 6.17
N THR A 46 2.30 -8.90 5.78
CA THR A 46 3.44 -9.30 4.97
C THR A 46 4.61 -9.84 5.79
N LEU A 47 4.53 -9.85 7.13
CA LEU A 47 5.64 -10.20 8.01
C LEU A 47 6.91 -9.36 7.74
N GLN A 48 6.74 -8.12 7.29
CA GLN A 48 7.83 -7.20 6.96
C GLN A 48 7.68 -5.87 7.72
N ASN A 49 8.57 -5.60 8.67
CA ASN A 49 8.47 -4.44 9.58
C ASN A 49 8.70 -3.06 8.92
N LYS A 50 9.18 -3.02 7.67
CA LYS A 50 9.62 -1.78 7.00
C LYS A 50 9.08 -1.63 5.57
N LEU A 51 8.10 -2.46 5.16
CA LEU A 51 7.56 -2.44 3.80
C LEU A 51 6.73 -1.18 3.56
N ALA A 52 5.68 -0.98 4.36
CA ALA A 52 4.86 0.23 4.34
C ALA A 52 5.42 1.26 5.32
N LYS A 53 5.75 2.45 4.79
CA LYS A 53 6.32 3.55 5.57
C LYS A 53 5.22 4.36 6.25
N VAL A 54 5.31 4.48 7.58
CA VAL A 54 4.48 5.41 8.35
C VAL A 54 5.03 6.83 8.14
N SER A 55 4.44 7.60 7.23
CA SER A 55 4.73 9.04 7.15
C SER A 55 4.16 9.74 8.37
N ARG A 56 5.02 10.36 9.18
CA ARG A 56 4.64 11.14 10.37
C ARG A 56 4.37 12.61 10.05
N THR A 57 4.66 13.06 8.83
CA THR A 57 4.53 14.48 8.44
C THR A 57 3.17 14.70 7.79
N PRO A 58 2.25 15.46 8.41
CA PRO A 58 0.96 15.80 7.81
C PRO A 58 1.12 16.68 6.57
N GLY A 59 0.25 16.51 5.57
CA GLY A 59 -0.04 17.55 4.57
C GLY A 59 0.79 17.61 3.29
N ARG A 60 1.68 16.66 2.96
CA ARG A 60 2.62 16.80 1.82
C ARG A 60 2.38 15.87 0.63
N THR A 61 1.12 15.76 0.19
CA THR A 61 0.67 14.85 -0.89
C THR A 61 0.53 13.40 -0.43
N GLN A 62 -0.63 12.87 -0.73
CA GLN A 62 -1.17 11.62 -0.23
C GLN A 62 -1.15 10.63 -1.40
N HIS A 63 -0.07 9.85 -1.51
CA HIS A 63 0.17 8.94 -2.64
C HIS A 63 -0.59 7.62 -2.49
N LEU A 64 -0.96 7.01 -3.62
CA LEU A 64 -1.32 5.60 -3.69
C LEU A 64 -0.02 4.78 -3.72
N VAL A 65 0.14 3.83 -2.80
CA VAL A 65 1.33 2.98 -2.74
C VAL A 65 0.97 1.55 -3.10
N PHE A 66 1.66 1.00 -4.09
CA PHE A 66 1.44 -0.36 -4.58
C PHE A 66 2.55 -1.28 -4.10
N PHE A 67 2.16 -2.46 -3.65
CA PHE A 67 3.06 -3.54 -3.28
C PHE A 67 2.72 -4.79 -4.10
N GLU A 68 3.68 -5.31 -4.85
CA GLU A 68 3.50 -6.54 -5.63
C GLU A 68 3.66 -7.78 -4.73
N LEU A 69 2.76 -8.76 -4.89
CA LEU A 69 2.90 -10.10 -4.28
C LEU A 69 3.43 -11.10 -5.31
N ASP A 70 3.01 -10.95 -6.56
CA ASP A 70 3.47 -11.64 -7.76
C ASP A 70 2.96 -10.88 -9.01
N GLU A 71 3.14 -11.47 -10.19
CA GLU A 71 2.76 -10.91 -11.49
C GLU A 71 1.29 -10.48 -11.59
N ASN A 72 0.38 -11.10 -10.83
CA ASN A 72 -1.06 -10.90 -10.96
C ASN A 72 -1.73 -10.33 -9.71
N ARG A 73 -1.00 -10.12 -8.61
CA ARG A 73 -1.60 -9.75 -7.32
C ARG A 73 -0.85 -8.63 -6.63
N ARG A 74 -1.59 -7.62 -6.15
CA ARG A 74 -1.04 -6.44 -5.47
C ARG A 74 -1.81 -6.08 -4.21
N LEU A 75 -1.12 -5.46 -3.25
CA LEU A 75 -1.70 -4.71 -2.15
C LEU A 75 -1.57 -3.22 -2.45
N VAL A 76 -2.60 -2.44 -2.12
CA VAL A 76 -2.61 -1.00 -2.37
C VAL A 76 -2.91 -0.26 -1.08
N ASP A 77 -1.99 0.58 -0.62
CA ASP A 77 -2.22 1.50 0.50
C ASP A 77 -2.76 2.81 -0.07
N LEU A 78 -4.02 3.10 0.23
CA LEU A 78 -4.62 4.38 -0.13
C LEU A 78 -4.21 5.46 0.86
N PRO A 79 -4.23 6.72 0.44
CA PRO A 79 -4.13 7.80 1.39
C PRO A 79 -5.23 7.78 2.45
N GLY A 80 -4.87 8.13 3.69
CA GLY A 80 -5.79 8.23 4.80
C GLY A 80 -6.77 9.40 4.63
N TYR A 81 -8.06 9.10 4.66
CA TYR A 81 -9.12 10.06 4.35
C TYR A 81 -9.57 10.94 5.54
N GLY A 82 -8.84 10.99 6.64
CA GLY A 82 -9.37 11.59 7.88
C GLY A 82 -8.46 12.57 8.62
N TYR A 83 -7.71 13.38 7.87
CA TYR A 83 -7.18 14.65 8.36
C TYR A 83 -7.61 15.80 7.43
N ALA A 84 -8.38 16.72 8.01
CA ALA A 84 -8.31 18.14 7.73
C ALA A 84 -6.98 18.71 8.25
#